data_AF-A0A973CB02-F1
#
_entry.id   AF-A0A973CB02-F1
#
_cell.length_a   1.000
_cell.length_b   1.000
_cell.length_c   1.000
_cell.angle_alpha   90.00
_cell.angle_beta   90.00
_cell.angle_gamma   90.00
#
_symmetry.space_group_name_H-M   'P 1'
#
loop_
_entity.id
_entity.type
_entity.pdbx_description
1 polymer ?
#
loop_
_entity_poly.entity_id
_entity_poly.type
_entity_poly.pdbx_seq_one_letter_code
_entity_poly.pdbx_strand_id
1 'polypeptide(L)'
;LAFENSVITQYPELLDGLIAAGLRQERKAIILRPQNFSYELAEDSLTVSFYLPSGCFATSIVRELIEEKVLIRHFDQELKSVTV
;
A
#
# COMPACT_ATOMS: atom_id res chain seq x y z
N LEU A 1 -18.09 -6.19 13.06
CA LEU A 1 -16.69 -6.52 12.70
C LEU A 1 -16.46 -8.02 12.48
N ALA A 2 -17.48 -8.89 12.34
CA ALA A 2 -17.25 -10.34 12.27
C ALA A 2 -16.33 -10.75 11.11
N PHE A 3 -16.50 -10.13 9.94
CA PHE A 3 -15.60 -10.31 8.79
C PHE A 3 -14.18 -9.82 9.07
N GLU A 4 -14.01 -8.57 9.53
CA GLU A 4 -12.69 -7.99 9.84
C GLU A 4 -11.96 -8.82 10.91
N ASN A 5 -12.68 -9.29 11.93
CA ASN A 5 -12.14 -10.16 12.98
C ASN A 5 -11.64 -11.49 12.39
N SER A 6 -12.40 -12.11 11.47
CA SER A 6 -12.00 -13.37 10.83
C SER A 6 -10.71 -13.24 10.00
N VAL A 7 -10.40 -12.04 9.50
CA VAL A 7 -9.17 -11.76 8.77
C VAL A 7 -8.02 -11.56 9.74
N ILE A 8 -8.17 -10.67 10.74
CA ILE A 8 -7.05 -10.31 11.63
C ILE A 8 -6.65 -11.46 12.57
N THR A 9 -7.58 -12.36 12.93
CA THR A 9 -7.26 -13.54 13.76
C THR A 9 -6.34 -14.54 13.05
N GLN A 10 -6.14 -14.41 11.75
CA GLN A 10 -5.16 -15.22 11.00
C GLN A 10 -3.72 -14.74 11.23
N TYR A 11 -3.52 -13.58 11.86
CA TYR A 11 -2.21 -12.96 12.10
C TYR A 11 -2.01 -12.61 13.59
N PRO A 12 -1.95 -13.62 14.49
CA PRO A 12 -1.94 -13.40 15.94
C PRO A 12 -0.75 -12.57 16.43
N GLU A 13 0.45 -12.79 15.88
CA GLU A 13 1.65 -12.03 16.26
C GLU A 13 1.52 -10.52 16.01
N LEU A 14 0.94 -10.15 14.86
CA LEU A 14 0.67 -8.75 14.54
C LEU A 14 -0.43 -8.16 15.44
N LEU A 15 -1.49 -8.92 15.68
CA LEU A 15 -2.58 -8.48 16.54
C LEU A 15 -2.09 -8.17 17.96
N ASP A 16 -1.36 -9.12 18.58
CA ASP A 16 -0.84 -8.96 19.94
C ASP A 16 0.19 -7.82 20.01
N GLY A 17 1.06 -7.70 19.00
CA GLY A 17 2.03 -6.61 18.90
C GLY A 17 1.38 -5.22 18.82
N LEU A 18 0.32 -5.07 18.01
CA LEU A 18 -0.40 -3.80 17.88
C LEU A 18 -1.14 -3.42 19.19
N ILE A 19 -1.69 -4.42 19.90
CA ILE A 19 -2.32 -4.23 21.22
C ILE A 19 -1.28 -3.79 22.25
N ALA A 20 -0.14 -4.49 22.31
CA ALA A 20 0.94 -4.17 23.24
C ALA A 20 1.54 -2.77 22.99
N ALA A 21 1.57 -2.33 21.73
CA ALA A 21 1.97 -0.97 21.36
C ALA A 21 0.94 0.12 21.72
N GLY A 22 -0.25 -0.25 22.23
CA GLY A 22 -1.29 0.68 22.66
C GLY A 22 -1.92 1.48 21.51
N LEU A 23 -1.83 0.97 20.27
CA LEU A 23 -2.38 1.64 19.10
C LEU A 23 -3.91 1.62 19.14
N ARG A 24 -4.51 2.77 18.82
CA ARG A 24 -5.96 2.85 18.64
C ARG A 24 -6.34 2.24 17.31
N GLN A 25 -7.44 1.49 17.31
CA GLN A 25 -8.01 0.97 16.08
C GLN A 25 -8.71 2.11 15.33
N GLU A 26 -8.09 2.56 14.25
CA GLU A 26 -8.65 3.58 13.36
C GLU A 26 -9.38 2.94 12.18
N ARG A 27 -10.38 3.65 11.62
CA ARG A 27 -11.08 3.23 10.40
C ARG A 27 -10.55 4.02 9.21
N LYS A 28 -10.16 3.33 8.15
CA LYS A 28 -9.75 3.93 6.87
C LYS A 28 -10.73 3.54 5.78
N ALA A 29 -11.03 4.48 4.88
CA ALA A 29 -11.83 4.18 3.70
C ALA A 29 -11.10 3.15 2.82
N ILE A 30 -11.80 2.10 2.41
CA ILE A 30 -11.25 1.03 1.56
C ILE A 30 -11.16 1.50 0.09
N ILE A 31 -12.07 2.37 -0.33
CA ILE A 31 -12.11 2.92 -1.69
C ILE A 31 -11.56 4.33 -1.68
N LEU A 32 -10.57 4.58 -2.53
CA LEU A 32 -10.04 5.91 -2.83
C LEU A 32 -10.69 6.43 -4.12
N ARG A 33 -11.30 7.61 -4.06
CA ARG A 33 -11.82 8.31 -5.23
C ARG A 33 -11.02 9.59 -5.47
N PRO A 34 -10.30 9.72 -6.59
CA PRO A 34 -9.61 10.97 -6.92
C PRO A 34 -10.64 12.09 -7.18
N GLN A 35 -10.36 13.28 -6.68
CA GLN A 35 -11.20 14.46 -6.89
C GLN A 35 -10.71 15.28 -8.08
N ASN A 36 -11.63 15.84 -8.85
CA ASN A 36 -11.35 16.65 -10.05
C ASN A 36 -10.38 15.95 -11.01
N PHE A 37 -10.66 14.68 -11.31
CA PHE A 37 -9.83 13.89 -12.21
C PHE A 37 -9.93 14.42 -13.64
N SER A 38 -8.79 14.70 -14.25
CA SER A 38 -8.67 14.98 -15.68
C SER A 38 -7.46 14.25 -16.25
N TYR A 39 -7.49 14.03 -17.56
CA TYR A 39 -6.38 13.43 -18.26
C TYR A 39 -6.20 14.02 -19.65
N GLU A 40 -4.97 14.00 -20.14
CA GLU A 40 -4.59 14.32 -21.50
C GLU A 40 -3.72 13.19 -22.03
N LEU A 41 -4.10 12.66 -23.19
CA LEU A 41 -3.36 11.61 -23.88
C LEU A 41 -2.73 12.21 -25.14
N ALA A 42 -1.41 12.19 -25.21
CA ALA A 42 -0.63 12.40 -26.44
C ALA A 42 -0.22 11.03 -27.02
N GLU A 43 0.56 11.01 -28.10
CA GLU A 43 0.94 9.77 -28.80
C GLU A 43 1.45 8.67 -27.86
N ASP A 44 2.44 8.98 -27.00
CA ASP A 44 3.07 8.00 -26.11
C ASP A 44 3.07 8.43 -24.63
N SER A 45 2.28 9.46 -24.28
CA SER A 45 2.25 9.97 -22.91
C SER A 45 0.84 10.24 -22.42
N LEU A 46 0.57 9.76 -21.20
CA LEU A 46 -0.65 10.02 -20.46
C LEU A 46 -0.31 10.97 -19.30
N THR A 47 -0.87 12.18 -19.35
CA THR A 47 -0.82 13.12 -18.23
C THR A 47 -2.13 13.03 -17.46
N VAL A 48 -2.05 12.88 -16.13
CA VAL A 48 -3.23 12.75 -15.26
C VAL A 48 -3.15 13.77 -14.13
N SER A 49 -4.24 14.48 -13.87
CA SER A 49 -4.36 15.45 -12.77
C SER A 49 -5.52 15.09 -11.85
N PHE A 50 -5.30 15.14 -10.54
CA PHE A 50 -6.33 14.88 -9.52
C PHE A 50 -5.87 15.39 -8.14
N TYR A 51 -6.82 15.53 -7.22
CA TYR A 51 -6.56 15.76 -5.80
C TYR A 51 -6.86 14.51 -4.97
N LEU A 52 -6.05 14.28 -3.95
CA LEU A 52 -6.25 13.21 -2.97
C LEU A 52 -6.35 13.78 -1.55
N PRO A 53 -7.15 13.15 -0.66
CA PRO A 53 -7.10 13.44 0.77
C PRO A 53 -5.70 13.19 1.35
N SER A 54 -5.38 13.85 2.46
CA SER A 54 -4.14 13.60 3.20
C SER A 54 -4.05 12.12 3.61
N GLY A 55 -2.88 11.50 3.44
CA GLY A 55 -2.66 10.09 3.79
C GLY A 55 -3.11 9.08 2.71
N CYS A 56 -3.46 9.56 1.52
CA CYS A 56 -3.66 8.78 0.31
C CYS A 56 -2.50 8.99 -0.68
N PHE A 57 -2.22 8.00 -1.52
CA PHE A 57 -1.05 8.01 -2.40
C PHE A 57 -1.45 8.01 -3.87
N ALA A 58 -0.78 8.82 -4.69
CA ALA A 58 -0.98 8.86 -6.13
C ALA A 58 -0.63 7.51 -6.80
N THR A 59 0.31 6.76 -6.24
CA THR A 59 0.67 5.42 -6.71
C THR A 59 -0.51 4.44 -6.68
N SER A 60 -1.46 4.60 -5.76
CA SER A 60 -2.70 3.80 -5.75
C SER A 60 -3.57 4.07 -6.98
N ILE A 61 -3.56 5.28 -7.53
CA ILE A 61 -4.26 5.60 -8.79
C ILE A 61 -3.48 5.05 -9.98
N VAL A 62 -2.16 5.29 -10.02
CA VAL A 62 -1.28 4.81 -11.11
C VAL A 62 -1.35 3.30 -11.26
N ARG A 63 -1.37 2.55 -10.15
CA ARG A 63 -1.50 1.08 -10.14
C ARG A 63 -2.70 0.57 -10.92
N GLU A 64 -3.81 1.31 -10.94
CA GLU A 64 -5.03 0.92 -11.66
C GLU A 64 -5.02 1.36 -13.14
N LEU A 65 -4.07 2.21 -13.54
CA LEU A 65 -3.95 2.74 -14.90
C LEU A 65 -2.92 1.98 -15.75
N ILE A 66 -1.93 1.34 -15.13
CA ILE A 66 -0.83 0.67 -15.83
C ILE A 66 -0.62 -0.75 -15.31
N GLU A 67 -0.14 -1.61 -16.20
CA GLU A 67 0.42 -2.91 -15.81
C GLU A 67 1.94 -2.75 -15.62
N GLU A 68 2.39 -2.78 -14.37
CA GLU A 68 3.82 -2.67 -14.07
C GLU A 68 4.55 -3.99 -14.37
N LYS A 69 5.70 -3.92 -15.03
CA LYS A 69 6.62 -5.05 -15.12
C LYS A 69 7.34 -5.23 -13.79
N VAL A 70 7.06 -6.34 -13.11
CA VAL A 70 7.70 -6.68 -11.83
C VAL A 70 9.22 -6.75 -12.00
N LEU A 71 9.93 -5.87 -11.29
CA LEU A 71 11.39 -5.89 -11.20
C LEU A 71 11.82 -6.56 -9.90
N ILE A 72 12.33 -7.78 -9.97
CA ILE A 72 12.92 -8.44 -8.80
C ILE A 72 14.35 -7.94 -8.65
N ARG A 73 14.61 -7.20 -7.56
CA ARG A 73 15.97 -6.81 -7.17
C ARG A 73 16.61 -7.96 -6.41
N HIS A 74 17.70 -8.50 -6.95
CA HIS A 74 18.53 -9.46 -6.24
C HIS A 74 19.45 -8.67 -5.31
N PHE A 75 19.20 -8.77 -4.00
CA PHE A 75 20.14 -8.30 -2.99
C PHE A 75 21.01 -9.48 -2.59
N ASP A 76 22.20 -9.60 -3.17
CA ASP A 76 23.19 -10.57 -2.70
C ASP A 76 23.61 -10.19 -1.29
N GLN A 77 23.18 -10.99 -0.30
CA GLN A 77 23.59 -10.82 1.08
C GLN A 77 24.52 -11.99 1.45
N GLU A 78 25.83 -11.79 1.32
CA GLU A 78 26.81 -12.65 1.99
C GLU A 78 26.67 -12.46 3.50
N LEU A 79 25.95 -13.38 4.14
CA LEU A 79 25.97 -13.54 5.59
C LEU A 79 27.38 -13.99 5.99
N LYS A 80 28.26 -13.04 6.33
CA LYS A 80 29.47 -13.37 7.08
C LYS A 80 29.04 -13.86 8.45
N SER A 81 29.19 -15.16 8.68
CA SER A 81 29.04 -15.80 9.98
C SER A 81 29.98 -15.11 10.98
N VAL A 82 29.41 -14.28 11.85
CA VAL A 82 30.10 -13.80 13.06
C VAL A 82 30.08 -14.96 14.04
N THR A 83 31.20 -15.69 14.12
CA THR A 83 31.46 -16.62 15.22
C THR A 83 31.74 -15.79 16.47
N VAL A 84 30.88 -15.94 17.48
CA VAL A 84 31.10 -15.45 18.86
C VAL A 84 32.10 -16.35 19.56
#